data_AF-A0A932X3G3-F1
#
_entry.id   AF-A0A932X3G3-F1
#
_cell.length_a   1.000
_cell.length_b   1.000
_cell.length_c   1.000
_cell.angle_alpha   90.00
_cell.angle_beta   90.00
_cell.angle_gamma   90.00
#
_symmetry.space_group_name_H-M   'P 1'
#
loop_
_entity.id
_entity.type
_entity.pdbx_description
1 polymer ?
#
loop_
_entity_poly.entity_id
_entity_poly.type
_entity_poly.pdbx_seq_one_letter_code
_entity_poly.pdbx_strand_id
1 'polypeptide(L)'
;MKQFLTLDDLVAEARAFCAQEHRYAELFGVTDGKAVGTFVEHRFRDRLDAAYTIVLGSSALGIDLPSVETDIKVTSARQPQSSCPFTSPRQKVYGLGYHLLLFVYDKQDSAQDGIARLGFVSCAFIDRTRTADYQMTRGLLEILDRDGNRDDIVAFLSDRNLPGDEIVHNTLADEIMASPPTQGYLTISNALQWRLQYGRIVGLTEAVSGIVKIT
;
A
#
# COMPACT_ATOMS: atom_id res chain seq x y z
N MET A 1 -18.17 -22.18 -14.72
CA MET A 1 -17.48 -22.08 -13.42
C MET A 1 -16.50 -20.93 -13.52
N LYS A 2 -16.48 -19.99 -12.57
CA LYS A 2 -15.50 -18.90 -12.61
C LYS A 2 -14.12 -19.45 -12.22
N GLN A 3 -13.06 -18.89 -12.80
CA GLN A 3 -11.69 -19.25 -12.42
C GLN A 3 -11.29 -18.56 -11.12
N PHE A 4 -10.34 -19.13 -10.38
CA PHE A 4 -9.78 -18.47 -9.20
C PHE A 4 -8.93 -17.28 -9.61
N LEU A 5 -9.02 -16.18 -8.86
CA LEU A 5 -8.23 -14.98 -9.09
C LEU A 5 -6.74 -15.26 -8.79
N THR A 6 -5.86 -14.93 -9.73
CA THR A 6 -4.40 -14.91 -9.50
C THR A 6 -3.87 -13.49 -9.40
N LEU A 7 -2.60 -13.32 -8.99
CA LEU A 7 -1.96 -12.00 -8.96
C LEU A 7 -1.80 -11.41 -10.39
N ASP A 8 -1.51 -12.24 -11.38
CA ASP A 8 -1.39 -11.80 -12.78
C ASP A 8 -2.74 -11.32 -13.33
N ASP A 9 -3.81 -12.06 -13.02
CA ASP A 9 -5.19 -11.63 -13.31
C ASP A 9 -5.52 -10.28 -12.65
N LEU A 10 -5.17 -10.13 -11.37
CA LEU A 10 -5.43 -8.91 -10.62
C LEU A 10 -4.74 -7.69 -11.26
N VAL A 11 -3.47 -7.83 -11.65
CA VAL A 11 -2.72 -6.78 -12.34
C VAL A 11 -3.31 -6.46 -13.71
N ALA A 12 -3.73 -7.48 -14.47
CA ALA A 12 -4.37 -7.30 -15.76
C ALA A 12 -5.73 -6.59 -15.64
N GLU A 13 -6.55 -6.97 -14.65
CA GLU A 13 -7.84 -6.34 -14.39
C GLU A 13 -7.69 -4.91 -13.89
N ALA A 14 -6.72 -4.63 -13.03
CA ALA A 14 -6.41 -3.28 -12.59
C ALA A 14 -5.97 -2.38 -13.76
N ARG A 15 -5.17 -2.91 -14.68
CA ARG A 15 -4.78 -2.23 -15.92
C ARG A 15 -5.99 -1.91 -16.79
N ALA A 16 -6.84 -2.91 -17.02
CA ALA A 16 -8.05 -2.75 -17.82
C ALA A 16 -9.05 -1.78 -17.17
N PHE A 17 -9.13 -1.78 -15.84
CA PHE A 17 -9.94 -0.84 -15.08
C PHE A 17 -9.42 0.57 -15.25
N CYS A 18 -8.13 0.84 -15.00
CA CYS A 18 -7.56 2.18 -15.13
C CYS A 18 -7.68 2.80 -16.53
N ALA A 19 -7.72 1.96 -17.57
CA ALA A 19 -7.85 2.41 -18.96
C ALA A 19 -9.30 2.77 -19.37
N GLN A 20 -10.30 2.46 -18.55
CA GLN A 20 -11.70 2.77 -18.85
C GLN A 20 -12.02 4.25 -18.62
N GLU A 21 -13.05 4.72 -19.31
CA GLU A 21 -13.61 6.04 -19.01
C GLU A 21 -14.49 5.96 -17.75
N HIS A 22 -14.09 6.69 -16.71
CA HIS A 22 -14.81 6.71 -15.43
C HIS A 22 -15.60 8.00 -15.28
N ARG A 23 -16.91 7.93 -15.53
CA ARG A 23 -17.85 9.05 -15.39
C ARG A 23 -18.97 8.65 -14.43
N TYR A 24 -19.16 9.40 -13.36
CA TYR A 24 -20.11 9.07 -12.30
C TYR A 24 -20.89 10.31 -11.86
N ALA A 25 -22.21 10.25 -11.96
CA ALA A 25 -23.09 11.30 -11.44
C ALA A 25 -23.08 11.30 -9.90
N GLU A 26 -22.99 10.12 -9.30
CA GLU A 26 -22.99 9.90 -7.84
C GLU A 26 -21.79 10.53 -7.13
N LEU A 27 -20.71 10.81 -7.86
CA LEU A 27 -19.52 11.45 -7.32
C LEU A 27 -19.47 12.96 -7.58
N PHE A 28 -20.41 13.53 -8.33
CA PHE A 28 -20.43 14.97 -8.60
C PHE A 28 -20.57 15.77 -7.29
N GLY A 29 -19.68 16.74 -7.06
CA GLY A 29 -19.65 17.54 -5.84
C GLY A 29 -19.10 16.83 -4.60
N VAL A 30 -18.79 15.52 -4.68
CA VAL A 30 -18.17 14.78 -3.57
C VAL A 30 -16.71 15.19 -3.45
N THR A 31 -16.34 15.71 -2.27
CA THR A 31 -14.99 16.14 -1.92
C THR A 31 -14.30 15.26 -0.88
N ASP A 32 -15.06 14.40 -0.20
CA ASP A 32 -14.49 13.42 0.73
C ASP A 32 -13.75 12.32 -0.04
N GLY A 33 -12.42 12.34 0.08
CA GLY A 33 -11.55 11.37 -0.59
C GLY A 33 -11.79 9.92 -0.15
N LYS A 34 -12.29 9.70 1.08
CA LYS A 34 -12.65 8.37 1.57
C LYS A 34 -13.88 7.84 0.85
N ALA A 35 -14.92 8.68 0.70
CA ALA A 35 -16.14 8.30 -0.01
C ALA A 35 -15.85 7.92 -1.48
N VAL A 36 -15.03 8.73 -2.18
CA VAL A 36 -14.59 8.40 -3.54
C VAL A 36 -13.76 7.11 -3.56
N GLY A 37 -12.85 6.94 -2.60
CA GLY A 37 -12.03 5.73 -2.48
C GLY A 37 -12.86 4.46 -2.32
N THR A 38 -13.80 4.46 -1.37
CA THR A 38 -14.73 3.36 -1.13
C THR A 38 -15.61 3.07 -2.36
N PHE A 39 -16.03 4.10 -3.10
CA PHE A 39 -16.78 3.90 -4.34
C PHE A 39 -15.96 3.14 -5.39
N VAL A 40 -14.72 3.57 -5.64
CA VAL A 40 -13.83 2.91 -6.62
C VAL A 40 -13.49 1.48 -6.17
N GLU A 41 -13.20 1.29 -4.89
CA GLU A 41 -12.90 -0.02 -4.30
C GLU A 41 -14.06 -1.00 -4.49
N HIS A 42 -15.30 -0.58 -4.21
CA HIS A 42 -16.49 -1.40 -4.48
C HIS A 42 -16.64 -1.72 -5.96
N ARG A 43 -16.51 -0.73 -6.85
CA ARG A 43 -16.64 -0.95 -8.30
C ARG A 43 -15.61 -1.92 -8.85
N PHE A 44 -14.37 -1.84 -8.37
CA PHE A 44 -13.32 -2.77 -8.78
C PHE A 44 -13.58 -4.18 -8.22
N ARG A 45 -14.02 -4.29 -6.95
CA ARG A 45 -14.42 -5.58 -6.37
C ARG A 45 -15.59 -6.22 -7.12
N ASP A 46 -16.65 -5.46 -7.44
CA ASP A 46 -17.79 -5.95 -8.23
C ASP A 46 -17.35 -6.52 -9.58
N ARG A 47 -16.36 -5.87 -10.23
CA ARG A 47 -15.77 -6.35 -11.49
C ARG A 47 -15.06 -7.68 -11.30
N LEU A 48 -14.23 -7.80 -10.26
CA LEU A 48 -13.52 -9.05 -9.95
C LEU A 48 -14.52 -10.17 -9.59
N ASP A 49 -15.51 -9.88 -8.74
CA ASP A 49 -16.54 -10.84 -8.32
C ASP A 49 -17.39 -11.30 -9.51
N ALA A 50 -17.60 -10.46 -10.52
CA ALA A 50 -18.30 -10.84 -11.75
C ALA A 50 -17.52 -11.87 -12.58
N ALA A 51 -16.18 -11.82 -12.60
CA ALA A 51 -15.34 -12.64 -13.47
C ALA A 51 -14.64 -13.82 -12.76
N TYR A 52 -14.36 -13.71 -11.46
CA TYR A 52 -13.50 -14.61 -10.71
C TYR A 52 -14.19 -15.20 -9.48
N THR A 53 -13.66 -16.32 -9.00
CA THR A 53 -13.95 -16.84 -7.67
C THR A 53 -12.94 -16.27 -6.69
N ILE A 54 -13.40 -15.33 -5.85
CA ILE A 54 -12.63 -14.78 -4.75
C ILE A 54 -12.99 -15.57 -3.50
N VAL A 55 -12.07 -16.41 -3.03
CA VAL A 55 -12.27 -17.13 -1.76
C VAL A 55 -12.08 -16.14 -0.62
N LEU A 56 -13.12 -15.98 0.19
CA LEU A 56 -13.00 -15.38 1.52
C LEU A 56 -12.18 -16.33 2.39
N GLY A 57 -10.86 -16.26 2.27
CA GLY A 57 -9.96 -16.99 3.15
C GLY A 57 -10.12 -16.55 4.60
N SER A 58 -9.58 -17.33 5.53
CA SER A 58 -9.53 -17.06 6.97
C SER A 58 -8.63 -15.87 7.35
N SER A 59 -8.61 -14.80 6.55
CA SER A 59 -7.72 -13.67 6.75
C SER A 59 -8.12 -12.91 8.02
N ALA A 60 -7.41 -13.21 9.10
CA ALA A 60 -7.48 -12.50 10.37
C ALA A 60 -7.04 -11.02 10.26
N LEU A 61 -6.51 -10.61 9.10
CA LEU A 61 -5.96 -9.27 8.84
C LEU A 61 -6.98 -8.29 8.25
N GLY A 62 -8.16 -8.76 7.82
CA GLY A 62 -9.24 -7.88 7.32
C GLY A 62 -8.93 -7.16 6.00
N ILE A 63 -8.17 -7.81 5.11
CA ILE A 63 -7.78 -7.29 3.78
C ILE A 63 -8.85 -7.54 2.70
N ASP A 64 -8.90 -6.69 1.68
CA ASP A 64 -9.94 -6.71 0.65
C ASP A 64 -10.00 -7.98 -0.22
N LEU A 65 -8.84 -8.53 -0.61
CA LEU A 65 -8.73 -9.69 -1.48
C LEU A 65 -7.92 -10.83 -0.82
N PRO A 66 -8.55 -11.61 0.09
CA PRO A 66 -7.85 -12.64 0.87
C PRO A 66 -7.20 -13.75 0.03
N SER A 67 -7.82 -14.13 -1.09
CA SER A 67 -7.34 -15.21 -1.97
C SER A 67 -5.98 -14.96 -2.60
N VAL A 68 -5.59 -13.69 -2.71
CA VAL A 68 -4.31 -13.23 -3.27
C VAL A 68 -3.56 -12.33 -2.30
N GLU A 69 -3.90 -12.40 -1.00
CA GLU A 69 -3.28 -11.61 0.08
C GLU A 69 -3.10 -10.12 -0.26
N THR A 70 -4.07 -9.50 -0.93
CA THR A 70 -3.93 -8.12 -1.44
C THR A 70 -4.98 -7.20 -0.84
N ASP A 71 -4.55 -6.01 -0.42
CA ASP A 71 -5.40 -4.95 0.08
C ASP A 71 -5.50 -3.83 -0.96
N ILE A 72 -6.70 -3.33 -1.22
CA ILE A 72 -6.92 -2.30 -2.24
C ILE A 72 -6.79 -0.93 -1.57
N LYS A 73 -5.98 -0.05 -2.16
CA LYS A 73 -5.79 1.31 -1.67
C LYS A 73 -6.15 2.30 -2.75
N VAL A 74 -7.20 3.07 -2.50
CA VAL A 74 -7.62 4.14 -3.40
C VAL A 74 -7.39 5.49 -2.71
N THR A 75 -6.70 6.40 -3.39
CA THR A 75 -6.38 7.72 -2.84
C THR A 75 -6.34 8.80 -3.92
N SER A 76 -6.51 10.07 -3.51
CA SER A 76 -6.45 11.20 -4.44
C SER A 76 -5.00 11.57 -4.74
N ALA A 77 -4.72 11.97 -5.98
CA ALA A 77 -3.44 12.54 -6.39
C ALA A 77 -3.06 13.80 -5.59
N ARG A 78 -4.04 14.54 -5.06
CA ARG A 78 -3.82 15.74 -4.24
C ARG A 78 -3.20 15.40 -2.88
N GLN A 79 -3.49 14.21 -2.35
CA GLN A 79 -2.95 13.74 -1.08
C GLN A 79 -2.85 12.21 -1.09
N PRO A 80 -1.82 11.63 -1.76
CA PRO A 80 -1.72 10.20 -2.02
C PRO A 80 -1.31 9.44 -0.76
N GLN A 81 -2.27 9.26 0.14
CA GLN A 81 -2.10 8.55 1.40
C GLN A 81 -3.38 7.80 1.79
N SER A 82 -3.24 6.84 2.70
CA SER A 82 -4.36 6.18 3.37
C SER A 82 -3.99 5.80 4.80
N SER A 83 -5.00 5.60 5.64
CA SER A 83 -4.80 4.99 6.96
C SER A 83 -4.59 3.48 6.85
N CYS A 84 -3.86 2.93 7.80
CA CYS A 84 -3.69 1.50 8.05
C CYS A 84 -3.75 1.28 9.57
N PRO A 85 -4.46 0.25 10.06
CA PRO A 85 -4.41 -0.12 11.47
C PRO A 85 -2.96 -0.34 11.92
N PHE A 86 -2.62 0.16 13.11
CA PHE A 86 -1.35 -0.17 13.75
C PHE A 86 -1.45 -1.57 14.37
N THR A 87 -0.58 -2.49 13.95
CA THR A 87 -0.50 -3.84 14.55
C THR A 87 0.78 -3.99 15.35
N SER A 88 1.92 -3.61 14.78
CA SER A 88 3.23 -3.73 15.44
C SER A 88 4.24 -2.76 14.84
N PRO A 89 5.20 -2.26 15.65
CA PRO A 89 6.37 -1.52 15.17
C PRO A 89 7.15 -2.29 14.10
N ARG A 90 7.14 -3.62 14.17
CA ARG A 90 7.77 -4.53 13.20
C ARG A 90 7.33 -4.27 11.76
N GLN A 91 6.11 -3.79 11.55
CA GLN A 91 5.59 -3.48 10.20
C GLN A 91 6.39 -2.39 9.48
N LYS A 92 7.00 -1.46 10.23
CA LYS A 92 7.87 -0.44 9.61
C LYS A 92 9.16 -1.01 9.06
N VAL A 93 9.64 -2.12 9.61
CA VAL A 93 10.89 -2.77 9.22
C VAL A 93 10.65 -3.86 8.18
N TYR A 94 9.64 -4.70 8.39
CA TYR A 94 9.41 -5.90 7.56
C TYR A 94 8.16 -5.83 6.67
N GLY A 95 7.41 -4.74 6.72
CA GLY A 95 6.22 -4.54 5.92
C GLY A 95 4.93 -5.06 6.58
N LEU A 96 3.83 -4.90 5.86
CA LEU A 96 2.47 -5.11 6.35
C LEU A 96 2.06 -6.58 6.41
N GLY A 97 2.78 -7.46 5.70
CA GLY A 97 2.50 -8.90 5.60
C GLY A 97 1.55 -9.28 4.46
N TYR A 98 1.10 -8.32 3.65
CA TYR A 98 0.22 -8.49 2.51
C TYR A 98 0.60 -7.52 1.38
N HIS A 99 0.14 -7.79 0.17
CA HIS A 99 0.37 -6.94 -1.01
C HIS A 99 -0.57 -5.73 -1.00
N LEU A 100 -0.19 -4.65 -1.69
CA LEU A 100 -1.09 -3.52 -1.93
C LEU A 100 -1.37 -3.35 -3.42
N LEU A 101 -2.63 -3.16 -3.77
CA LEU A 101 -3.03 -2.66 -5.09
C LEU A 101 -3.45 -1.20 -4.95
N LEU A 102 -2.58 -0.29 -5.38
CA LEU A 102 -2.77 1.15 -5.26
C LEU A 102 -3.40 1.73 -6.52
N PHE A 103 -4.49 2.49 -6.32
CA PHE A 103 -5.10 3.38 -7.31
C PHE A 103 -4.99 4.83 -6.84
N VAL A 104 -4.35 5.67 -7.66
CA VAL A 104 -4.27 7.12 -7.43
C VAL A 104 -5.10 7.83 -8.49
N TYR A 105 -6.18 8.49 -8.07
CA TYR A 105 -7.09 9.18 -8.98
C TYR A 105 -6.91 10.70 -8.93
N ASP A 106 -7.10 11.35 -10.07
CA ASP A 106 -7.51 12.76 -10.14
C ASP A 106 -9.01 12.81 -10.43
N LYS A 107 -9.71 13.77 -9.80
CA LYS A 107 -11.16 13.94 -9.92
C LYS A 107 -11.48 15.33 -10.42
N GLN A 108 -12.31 15.39 -11.46
CA GLN A 108 -12.76 16.63 -12.07
C GLN A 108 -14.28 16.62 -12.21
N ASP A 109 -14.94 17.68 -11.74
CA ASP A 109 -16.39 17.81 -11.81
C ASP A 109 -16.80 18.70 -12.98
N SER A 110 -17.76 18.24 -13.78
CA SER A 110 -18.40 19.01 -14.85
C SER A 110 -19.76 19.50 -14.37
N ALA A 111 -19.86 20.79 -14.03
CA ALA A 111 -21.12 21.39 -13.57
C ALA A 111 -22.21 21.41 -14.66
N GLN A 112 -21.80 21.46 -15.93
CA GLN A 112 -22.72 21.45 -17.08
C GLN A 112 -23.40 20.08 -17.23
N ASP A 113 -22.66 19.00 -17.00
CA ASP A 113 -23.12 17.63 -17.19
C ASP A 113 -23.66 17.00 -15.89
N GLY A 114 -23.35 17.58 -14.73
CA GLY A 114 -23.68 17.01 -13.42
C GLY A 114 -22.93 15.70 -13.12
N ILE A 115 -21.70 15.56 -13.62
CA ILE A 115 -20.89 14.34 -13.48
C ILE A 115 -19.48 14.63 -12.94
N ALA A 116 -18.92 13.67 -12.22
CA ALA A 116 -17.50 13.60 -11.93
C ALA A 116 -16.80 12.68 -12.94
N ARG A 117 -15.61 13.07 -13.37
CA ARG A 117 -14.67 12.25 -14.14
C ARG A 117 -13.51 11.85 -13.24
N LEU A 118 -13.17 10.57 -13.22
CA LEU A 118 -11.98 10.06 -12.53
C LEU A 118 -10.92 9.65 -13.56
N GLY A 119 -9.70 10.15 -13.41
CA GLY A 119 -8.53 9.70 -14.17
C GLY A 119 -7.54 9.02 -13.23
N PHE A 120 -7.14 7.78 -13.52
CA PHE A 120 -6.14 7.06 -12.72
C PHE A 120 -4.73 7.45 -13.15
N VAL A 121 -4.17 8.47 -12.49
CA VAL A 121 -2.85 9.05 -12.80
C VAL A 121 -1.67 8.18 -12.38
N SER A 122 -1.90 7.22 -11.48
CA SER A 122 -0.92 6.18 -11.15
C SER A 122 -1.66 4.96 -10.60
N CYS A 123 -1.28 3.78 -11.07
CA CYS A 123 -1.72 2.52 -10.50
C CYS A 123 -0.50 1.61 -10.33
N ALA A 124 -0.42 0.91 -9.20
CA ALA A 124 0.70 0.04 -8.92
C ALA A 124 0.30 -1.15 -8.06
N PHE A 125 0.85 -2.31 -8.38
CA PHE A 125 0.88 -3.45 -7.47
C PHE A 125 2.19 -3.43 -6.70
N ILE A 126 2.11 -3.56 -5.38
CA ILE A 126 3.24 -3.51 -4.45
C ILE A 126 3.28 -4.84 -3.72
N ASP A 127 4.36 -5.59 -3.94
CA ASP A 127 4.58 -6.85 -3.27
C ASP A 127 4.73 -6.66 -1.74
N ARG A 128 4.25 -7.63 -0.95
CA ARG A 128 4.33 -7.60 0.52
C ARG A 128 5.74 -7.30 1.03
N THR A 129 6.78 -7.78 0.34
CA THR A 129 8.20 -7.53 0.67
C THR A 129 8.66 -6.08 0.48
N ARG A 130 7.85 -5.23 -0.16
CA ARG A 130 8.11 -3.81 -0.42
C ARG A 130 7.24 -2.85 0.37
N THR A 131 6.37 -3.37 1.24
CA THR A 131 5.42 -2.56 2.03
C THR A 131 5.99 -1.96 3.31
N ALA A 132 7.28 -2.17 3.60
CA ALA A 132 7.96 -1.54 4.74
C ALA A 132 8.23 -0.03 4.51
N ASP A 133 8.62 0.67 5.58
CA ASP A 133 9.00 2.08 5.49
C ASP A 133 10.35 2.23 4.80
N TYR A 134 10.41 3.08 3.79
CA TYR A 134 11.59 3.27 2.96
C TYR A 134 12.78 3.79 3.77
N GLN A 135 12.56 4.81 4.61
CA GLN A 135 13.67 5.46 5.32
C GLN A 135 14.16 4.61 6.49
N MET A 136 13.25 3.91 7.17
CA MET A 136 13.58 2.93 8.19
C MET A 136 14.47 1.81 7.62
N THR A 137 14.00 1.14 6.57
CA THR A 137 14.74 0.02 5.96
C THR A 137 16.04 0.47 5.33
N ARG A 138 16.06 1.66 4.70
CA ARG A 138 17.29 2.23 4.13
C ARG A 138 18.36 2.48 5.20
N GLY A 139 17.99 3.12 6.31
CA GLY A 139 18.94 3.41 7.38
C GLY A 139 19.46 2.15 8.06
N LEU A 140 18.59 1.16 8.30
CA LEU A 140 19.01 -0.14 8.85
C LEU A 140 20.00 -0.86 7.93
N LEU A 141 19.72 -0.90 6.63
CA LEU A 141 20.61 -1.52 5.65
C LEU A 141 21.96 -0.80 5.59
N GLU A 142 21.99 0.53 5.69
CA GLU A 142 23.24 1.31 5.72
C GLU A 142 24.06 1.11 7.00
N ILE A 143 23.41 0.84 8.14
CA ILE A 143 24.11 0.48 9.39
C ILE A 143 24.77 -0.88 9.22
N LEU A 144 24.03 -1.87 8.72
CA LEU A 144 24.54 -3.23 8.50
C LEU A 144 25.67 -3.27 7.46
N ASP A 145 25.57 -2.48 6.39
CA ASP A 145 26.61 -2.35 5.35
C ASP A 145 27.93 -1.76 5.88
N ARG A 146 27.89 -1.05 7.00
CA ARG A 146 29.05 -0.44 7.67
C ARG A 146 29.53 -1.25 8.88
N ASP A 147 29.20 -2.54 8.93
CA ASP A 147 29.52 -3.44 10.05
C ASP A 147 28.97 -2.94 11.41
N GLY A 148 27.86 -2.19 11.37
CA GLY A 148 27.17 -1.71 12.57
C GLY A 148 26.66 -2.87 13.43
N ASN A 149 26.69 -2.67 14.73
CA ASN A 149 26.32 -3.70 15.69
C ASN A 149 24.89 -3.50 16.20
N ARG A 150 24.50 -4.39 17.12
CA ARG A 150 23.17 -4.39 17.74
C ARG A 150 22.82 -3.06 18.43
N ASP A 151 23.77 -2.44 19.11
CA ASP A 151 23.55 -1.20 19.86
C ASP A 151 23.33 -0.02 18.88
N ASP A 152 24.02 -0.01 17.74
CA ASP A 152 23.81 0.97 16.67
C ASP A 152 22.38 0.88 16.11
N ILE A 153 21.86 -0.34 15.95
CA ILE A 153 20.47 -0.56 15.51
C ILE A 153 19.48 -0.06 16.58
N VAL A 154 19.67 -0.42 17.85
CA VAL A 154 18.78 0.03 18.93
C VAL A 154 18.76 1.56 19.05
N ALA A 155 19.94 2.20 18.95
CA ALA A 155 20.06 3.65 18.92
C ALA A 155 19.29 4.25 17.73
N PHE A 156 19.46 3.68 16.52
CA PHE A 156 18.73 4.13 15.34
C PHE A 156 17.21 3.98 15.47
N LEU A 157 16.71 2.85 15.96
CA LEU A 157 15.27 2.64 16.17
C LEU A 157 14.69 3.68 17.15
N SER A 158 15.45 4.01 18.19
CA SER A 158 15.10 5.02 19.20
C SER A 158 15.10 6.44 18.60
N ASP A 159 16.15 6.82 17.88
CA ASP A 159 16.27 8.12 17.22
C ASP A 159 15.18 8.36 16.18
N ARG A 160 14.77 7.30 15.49
CA ARG A 160 13.65 7.32 14.54
C ARG A 160 12.28 7.33 15.23
N ASN A 161 12.23 7.38 16.56
CA ASN A 161 11.02 7.34 17.38
C ASN A 161 10.10 6.18 16.98
N LEU A 162 10.69 5.00 16.71
CA LEU A 162 9.88 3.83 16.41
C LEU A 162 9.06 3.47 17.66
N PRO A 163 7.71 3.33 17.57
CA PRO A 163 6.91 2.95 18.72
C PRO A 163 7.42 1.64 19.35
N GLY A 164 7.37 1.54 20.67
CA GLY A 164 7.90 0.39 21.41
C GLY A 164 8.74 0.82 22.60
N ASP A 165 8.90 -0.07 23.56
CA ASP A 165 9.82 0.09 24.67
C ASP A 165 11.19 -0.50 24.32
N GLU A 166 12.11 -0.42 25.28
CA GLU A 166 13.46 -0.97 25.16
C GLU A 166 13.43 -2.47 24.82
N ILE A 167 12.51 -3.25 25.40
CA ILE A 167 12.42 -4.70 25.13
C ILE A 167 12.06 -4.96 23.66
N VAL A 168 11.08 -4.22 23.14
CA VAL A 168 10.67 -4.31 21.73
C VAL A 168 11.82 -3.94 20.80
N HIS A 169 12.54 -2.84 21.07
CA HIS A 169 13.66 -2.41 20.24
C HIS A 169 14.82 -3.40 20.27
N ASN A 170 15.15 -3.94 21.45
CA ASN A 170 16.19 -4.96 21.62
C ASN A 170 15.84 -6.23 20.83
N THR A 171 14.61 -6.73 20.97
CA THR A 171 14.14 -7.92 20.24
C THR A 171 14.17 -7.70 18.73
N LEU A 172 13.74 -6.52 18.28
CA LEU A 172 13.74 -6.18 16.86
C LEU A 172 15.16 -6.01 16.30
N ALA A 173 16.09 -5.47 17.09
CA ALA A 173 17.50 -5.37 16.72
C ALA A 173 18.13 -6.76 16.52
N ASP A 174 17.86 -7.70 17.43
CA ASP A 174 18.30 -9.10 17.30
C ASP A 174 17.73 -9.74 16.02
N GLU A 175 16.45 -9.49 15.70
CA GLU A 175 15.83 -9.97 14.47
C GLU A 175 16.48 -9.35 13.22
N ILE A 176 16.74 -8.04 13.21
CA ILE A 176 17.37 -7.33 12.09
C ILE A 176 18.79 -7.85 11.83
N MET A 177 19.56 -8.11 12.88
CA MET A 177 20.91 -8.68 12.76
C MET A 177 20.86 -10.10 12.15
N ALA A 178 19.90 -10.91 12.56
CA ALA A 178 19.74 -12.28 12.06
C ALA A 178 19.14 -12.35 10.65
N SER A 179 18.26 -11.42 10.31
CA SER A 179 17.51 -11.40 9.06
C SER A 179 17.32 -9.96 8.57
N PRO A 180 18.33 -9.37 7.89
CA PRO A 180 18.25 -8.00 7.38
C PRO A 180 16.98 -7.74 6.56
N PRO A 181 16.32 -6.59 6.72
CA PRO A 181 15.08 -6.28 6.01
C PRO A 181 15.32 -5.99 4.53
N THR A 182 14.30 -6.22 3.71
CA THR A 182 14.29 -5.74 2.33
C THR A 182 13.94 -4.26 2.27
N GLN A 183 14.53 -3.51 1.32
CA GLN A 183 14.18 -2.10 1.08
C GLN A 183 12.67 -1.97 0.83
N GLY A 184 12.00 -1.25 1.74
CA GLY A 184 10.60 -0.85 1.63
C GLY A 184 10.42 0.37 0.74
N TYR A 185 9.19 0.61 0.27
CA TYR A 185 8.87 1.72 -0.64
C TYR A 185 7.72 2.60 -0.17
N LEU A 186 7.13 2.31 0.98
CA LEU A 186 6.15 3.19 1.59
C LEU A 186 6.83 4.25 2.44
N THR A 187 6.14 5.35 2.71
CA THR A 187 6.48 6.23 3.83
C THR A 187 5.38 6.10 4.86
N ILE A 188 5.75 5.70 6.08
CA ILE A 188 4.81 5.33 7.13
C ILE A 188 4.97 6.35 8.27
N SER A 189 3.89 7.02 8.70
CA SER A 189 3.95 7.99 9.82
C SER A 189 4.32 7.33 11.15
N ASN A 190 4.85 8.03 12.14
CA ASN A 190 4.87 7.55 13.53
C ASN A 190 3.63 8.10 14.25
N ALA A 191 2.49 7.41 14.16
CA ALA A 191 1.24 7.84 14.80
C ALA A 191 0.48 6.62 15.33
N LEU A 192 -0.49 6.86 16.23
CA LEU A 192 -1.34 5.80 16.85
C LEU A 192 -2.04 4.90 15.82
N GLN A 193 -2.30 5.43 14.62
CA GLN A 193 -2.63 4.65 13.44
C GLN A 193 -1.58 4.94 12.37
N TRP A 194 -1.11 3.90 11.68
CA TRP A 194 -0.18 4.08 10.57
C TRP A 194 -0.86 4.86 9.45
N ARG A 195 -0.13 5.81 8.88
CA ARG A 195 -0.53 6.48 7.64
C ARG A 195 0.48 6.12 6.58
N LEU A 196 0.01 5.41 5.57
CA LEU A 196 0.80 5.00 4.41
C LEU A 196 0.76 6.14 3.40
N GLN A 197 1.92 6.65 3.03
CA GLN A 197 2.07 7.67 1.99
C GLN A 197 2.75 7.03 0.79
N TYR A 198 2.20 7.29 -0.39
CA TYR A 198 2.56 6.60 -1.62
C TYR A 198 3.42 7.46 -2.56
N GLY A 199 3.89 8.63 -2.13
CA GLY A 199 4.65 9.54 -2.99
C GLY A 199 5.84 8.89 -3.70
N ARG A 200 6.54 7.96 -3.02
CA ARG A 200 7.63 7.17 -3.61
C ARG A 200 7.16 6.22 -4.72
N ILE A 201 6.02 5.56 -4.54
CA ILE A 201 5.42 4.67 -5.54
C ILE A 201 4.91 5.48 -6.74
N VAL A 202 4.27 6.63 -6.48
CA VAL A 202 3.75 7.52 -7.52
C VAL A 202 4.89 8.05 -8.38
N GLY A 203 5.97 8.55 -7.75
CA GLY A 203 7.14 9.09 -8.44
C GLY A 203 8.18 8.04 -8.89
N LEU A 204 7.90 6.75 -8.75
CA LEU A 204 8.84 5.70 -9.13
C LEU A 204 8.95 5.61 -10.66
N THR A 205 10.16 5.85 -11.18
CA THR A 205 10.49 5.75 -12.61
C THR A 205 11.33 4.52 -12.94
N GLU A 206 12.06 3.99 -11.96
CA GLU A 206 12.93 2.83 -12.12
C GLU A 206 12.16 1.53 -11.91
N ALA A 207 12.57 0.48 -12.63
CA ALA A 207 12.02 -0.85 -12.42
C ALA A 207 12.56 -1.44 -11.11
N VAL A 208 11.66 -1.78 -10.20
CA VAL A 208 12.00 -2.36 -8.89
C VAL A 208 11.34 -3.73 -8.77
N SER A 209 12.13 -4.76 -8.48
CA SER A 209 11.59 -6.10 -8.23
C SER A 209 10.60 -6.08 -7.07
N GLY A 210 9.39 -6.58 -7.30
CA GLY A 210 8.27 -6.55 -6.36
C GLY A 210 7.40 -5.29 -6.44
N ILE A 211 7.61 -4.40 -7.42
CA ILE A 211 6.69 -3.29 -7.70
C ILE A 211 6.37 -3.29 -9.18
N VAL A 212 5.09 -3.47 -9.50
CA VAL A 212 4.60 -3.42 -10.88
C VAL A 212 3.85 -2.10 -11.06
N LYS A 213 4.46 -1.15 -11.78
CA LYS A 213 3.76 0.06 -12.23
C LYS A 213 2.80 -0.31 -13.35
N ILE A 214 1.51 -0.09 -13.11
CA ILE A 214 0.43 -0.46 -14.01
C ILE A 214 0.13 0.71 -14.95
N THR A 215 0.06 1.93 -14.41
CA THR A 215 -0.04 3.18 -15.17
C THR A 215 0.96 4.22 -14.68
#